data_AF-A0A3N5GAM2-F1
#
_entry.id   AF-A0A3N5GAM2-F1
#
_cell.length_a   1.000
_cell.length_b   1.000
_cell.length_c   1.000
_cell.angle_alpha   90.00
_cell.angle_beta   90.00
_cell.angle_gamma   90.00
#
_symmetry.space_group_name_H-M   'P 1'
#
loop_
_entity.id
_entity.type
_entity.pdbx_description
1 polymer ?
#
loop_
_entity_poly.entity_id
_entity_poly.type
_entity_poly.pdbx_seq_one_letter_code
_entity_poly.pdbx_strand_id
1 'polypeptide(L)'
;MKKLSSSIATVVALTVLLLAAVPAQALPRQKEEWIEVRSANFTLFSNAGARNTTRIGADLERLRGALSQLMPGLALSSPYPTSIFVFDNASSFKPYQQIFAGKSLAVGGYFMSRELGNYVAIDGNPKGDGTGIIYHEYLHYVLRNNYASLPLWLNEGLAEYYSTFEVVGDEAKIGLPLVEHIRWLRRNHNRRLPLPALLAINETSPEYNENERRGAFYAHSWALVHYLLAGSPERRDQAVGYLRLLQEGEPLDASFQRSFGDTAALERELKTYIQSYTFNFSRAPIRSETDLSLQVLPMAWHDVLTRLGDLLVNIGAEHHEEAAKHFRAALEAKPDHGPALAGLGQIEEQAGRLSEAQALYEQATRHAPDDFLVQYLYGRLLLDLDQSSTSLAQSRAALSRVVALRPDFGEAWARLGYTWTGAETLSTDAVRALETAHRLLPSRMDVAHNLAIAYAQAGQPQKTGELIERMIAARAPDHYVENAREALLEEDHRRAEELVGKQKLEEALQILEQVRDRTQRPEKRTALDARVAEVRGVLEFNRFADGYNEAVRLANRGDRKGAIAVLEPLVETTKNPDQARQAREMLDALRELQGER
;
A
#
# COMPACT_ATOMS: atom_id res chain seq x y z
N MET A 1 -30.18 80.40 26.41
CA MET A 1 -29.92 81.00 25.07
C MET A 1 -28.62 81.78 25.11
N LYS A 2 -27.81 81.68 24.03
CA LYS A 2 -26.54 82.36 23.69
C LYS A 2 -25.19 81.65 24.02
N LYS A 3 -24.64 81.06 22.94
CA LYS A 3 -23.26 81.04 22.38
C LYS A 3 -22.02 81.26 23.27
N LEU A 4 -20.99 80.42 23.07
CA LEU A 4 -19.55 80.73 22.75
C LEU A 4 -18.75 79.40 22.71
N SER A 5 -18.35 78.89 21.54
CA SER A 5 -16.99 78.93 20.91
C SER A 5 -15.85 78.22 21.66
N SER A 6 -15.26 77.19 21.02
CA SER A 6 -13.82 76.99 20.69
C SER A 6 -13.34 75.68 21.36
N SER A 7 -12.43 74.84 20.88
CA SER A 7 -11.50 74.84 19.76
C SER A 7 -11.08 73.39 19.44
N ILE A 8 -10.54 73.22 18.24
CA ILE A 8 -9.87 72.07 17.64
C ILE A 8 -8.84 71.39 18.56
N ALA A 9 -8.82 70.06 18.59
CA ALA A 9 -7.59 69.27 18.74
C ALA A 9 -7.76 67.88 18.13
N THR A 10 -7.08 67.69 17.00
CA THR A 10 -6.81 66.43 16.31
C THR A 10 -6.20 65.40 17.27
N VAL A 11 -6.82 64.22 17.40
CA VAL A 11 -6.15 63.02 17.88
C VAL A 11 -6.26 61.97 16.77
N VAL A 12 -5.13 61.77 16.08
CA VAL A 12 -4.88 60.61 15.23
C VAL A 12 -4.90 59.39 16.16
N ALA A 13 -5.99 58.64 16.16
CA ALA A 13 -6.04 57.35 16.82
C ALA A 13 -5.28 56.34 15.95
N LEU A 14 -4.06 56.01 16.37
CA LEU A 14 -3.25 54.95 15.80
C LEU A 14 -3.97 53.61 16.03
N THR A 15 -4.43 53.00 14.95
CA THR A 15 -4.94 51.64 14.93
C THR A 15 -3.77 50.68 15.13
N VAL A 16 -3.49 50.27 16.36
CA VAL A 16 -2.65 49.09 16.61
C VAL A 16 -3.57 47.88 16.58
N LEU A 17 -3.68 47.26 15.40
CA LEU A 17 -4.10 45.86 15.31
C LEU A 17 -3.03 45.04 16.05
N LEU A 18 -3.31 44.66 17.30
CA LEU A 18 -2.66 43.49 17.89
C LEU A 18 -3.15 42.27 17.10
N LEU A 19 -2.40 41.92 16.05
CA LEU A 19 -2.33 40.53 15.63
C LEU A 19 -1.84 39.76 16.86
N ALA A 20 -2.72 38.99 17.48
CA ALA A 20 -2.32 38.02 18.48
C ALA A 20 -1.33 37.07 17.79
N ALA A 21 -0.04 37.31 17.98
CA ALA A 21 0.99 36.36 17.59
C ALA A 21 0.67 35.07 18.34
N VAL A 22 0.26 34.04 17.59
CA VAL A 22 0.21 32.68 18.11
C VAL A 22 1.62 32.42 18.64
N PRO A 23 1.80 32.11 19.94
CA PRO A 23 3.13 31.94 20.49
C PRO A 23 3.82 30.84 19.70
N ALA A 24 4.95 31.17 19.07
CA ALA A 24 5.76 30.22 18.33
C ALA A 24 6.01 29.00 19.22
N GLN A 25 5.69 27.82 18.70
CA GLN A 25 5.91 26.54 19.35
C GLN A 25 7.39 26.45 19.77
N ALA A 26 7.68 26.36 21.07
CA ALA A 26 9.07 26.35 21.55
C ALA A 26 9.72 25.00 21.26
N LEU A 27 10.95 25.03 20.70
CA LEU A 27 11.80 23.86 20.55
C LEU A 27 12.01 23.17 21.92
N PRO A 28 12.22 21.85 21.95
CA PRO A 28 12.63 21.17 23.18
C PRO A 28 13.91 21.82 23.75
N ARG A 29 14.09 21.73 25.07
CA ARG A 29 15.24 22.38 25.71
C ARG A 29 16.47 21.52 25.50
N GLN A 30 17.60 22.11 25.14
CA GLN A 30 18.87 21.36 24.98
C GLN A 30 19.30 20.57 26.24
N LYS A 31 18.89 21.02 27.42
CA LYS A 31 19.16 20.34 28.71
C LYS A 31 18.16 19.24 29.06
N GLU A 32 17.14 19.04 28.24
CA GLU A 32 16.17 17.97 28.40
C GLU A 32 16.80 16.65 27.95
N GLU A 33 16.78 15.65 28.83
CA GLU A 33 17.40 14.36 28.55
C GLU A 33 16.45 13.52 27.69
N TRP A 34 16.84 13.31 26.44
CA TRP A 34 16.16 12.40 25.52
C TRP A 34 16.96 11.12 25.33
N ILE A 35 16.24 10.01 25.22
CA ILE A 35 16.78 8.68 25.02
C ILE A 35 16.09 7.99 23.84
N GLU A 36 16.84 7.10 23.21
CA GLU A 36 16.34 6.12 22.26
C GLU A 36 16.34 4.75 22.94
N VAL A 37 15.21 4.04 22.89
CA VAL A 37 15.11 2.64 23.32
C VAL A 37 14.85 1.77 22.11
N ARG A 38 15.78 0.84 21.84
CA ARG A 38 15.66 -0.15 20.76
C ARG A 38 15.34 -1.52 21.33
N SER A 39 14.32 -2.17 20.80
CA SER A 39 14.03 -3.58 21.01
C SER A 39 14.13 -4.34 19.70
N ALA A 40 13.74 -5.62 19.69
CA ALA A 40 13.75 -6.44 18.47
C ALA A 40 12.81 -5.89 17.39
N ASN A 41 11.68 -5.28 17.78
CA ASN A 41 10.63 -4.85 16.85
C ASN A 41 10.28 -3.35 16.93
N PHE A 42 10.78 -2.62 17.94
CA PHE A 42 10.38 -1.23 18.18
C PHE A 42 11.58 -0.30 18.39
N THR A 43 11.38 0.96 18.01
CA THR A 43 12.26 2.07 18.35
C THR A 43 11.43 3.16 19.02
N LEU A 44 11.80 3.52 20.24
CA LEU A 44 11.12 4.54 21.03
C LEU A 44 12.06 5.73 21.24
N PHE A 45 11.52 6.95 21.13
CA PHE A 45 12.20 8.21 21.41
C PHE A 45 11.49 8.89 22.57
N SER A 46 12.21 9.28 23.62
CA SER A 46 11.53 9.70 24.86
C SER A 46 12.33 10.67 25.72
N ASN A 47 11.62 11.63 26.32
CA ASN A 47 12.07 12.43 27.48
C ASN A 47 11.43 11.99 28.81
N ALA A 48 10.65 10.89 28.82
CA ALA A 48 9.96 10.38 30.02
C ALA A 48 10.84 9.50 30.93
N GLY A 49 12.14 9.41 30.62
CA GLY A 49 13.14 8.66 31.38
C GLY A 49 13.21 7.16 31.09
N ALA A 50 14.42 6.60 31.19
CA ALA A 50 14.75 5.23 30.78
C ALA A 50 13.86 4.14 31.37
N ARG A 51 13.50 4.26 32.65
CA ARG A 51 12.69 3.24 33.33
C ARG A 51 11.30 3.11 32.71
N ASN A 52 10.62 4.24 32.46
CA ASN A 52 9.26 4.20 31.92
C ASN A 52 9.28 3.76 30.44
N THR A 53 10.21 4.29 29.65
CA THR A 53 10.33 3.97 28.22
C THR A 53 10.71 2.50 28.00
N THR A 54 11.62 1.94 28.81
CA THR A 54 12.00 0.51 28.72
C THR A 54 10.84 -0.40 29.08
N ARG A 55 10.09 -0.08 30.14
CA ARG A 55 8.88 -0.82 30.51
C ARG A 55 7.86 -0.86 29.37
N ILE A 56 7.58 0.29 28.74
CA ILE A 56 6.68 0.37 27.59
C ILE A 56 7.18 -0.49 26.42
N GLY A 57 8.47 -0.39 26.09
CA GLY A 57 9.08 -1.22 25.03
C GLY A 57 8.98 -2.72 25.34
N ALA A 58 9.23 -3.11 26.59
CA ALA A 58 9.12 -4.50 27.04
C ALA A 58 7.68 -5.02 26.98
N ASP A 59 6.71 -4.22 27.41
CA ASP A 59 5.30 -4.61 27.38
C ASP A 59 4.77 -4.73 25.95
N LEU A 60 5.24 -3.92 25.01
CA LEU A 60 4.93 -4.09 23.58
C LEU A 60 5.49 -5.40 23.00
N GLU A 61 6.72 -5.78 23.35
CA GLU A 61 7.30 -7.06 22.94
C GLU A 61 6.55 -8.25 23.57
N ARG A 62 6.07 -8.10 24.80
CA ARG A 62 5.23 -9.12 25.46
C ARG A 62 3.84 -9.20 24.86
N LEU A 63 3.22 -8.08 24.53
CA LEU A 63 1.95 -8.03 23.81
C LEU A 63 2.08 -8.75 22.46
N ARG A 64 3.16 -8.50 21.71
CA ARG A 64 3.49 -9.29 20.50
C ARG A 64 3.56 -10.78 20.78
N GLY A 65 4.30 -11.18 21.80
CA GLY A 65 4.40 -12.58 22.22
C GLY A 65 3.05 -13.20 22.57
N ALA A 66 2.20 -12.49 23.31
CA ALA A 66 0.86 -12.94 23.67
C ALA A 66 -0.06 -13.05 22.44
N LEU A 67 -0.05 -12.06 21.54
CA LEU A 67 -0.82 -12.09 20.29
C LEU A 67 -0.44 -13.28 19.42
N SER A 68 0.86 -13.59 19.31
CA SER A 68 1.33 -14.76 18.54
C SER A 68 0.81 -16.09 19.07
N GLN A 69 0.57 -16.18 20.38
CA GLN A 69 0.05 -17.39 21.03
C GLN A 69 -1.47 -17.48 20.93
N LEU A 70 -2.17 -16.36 21.13
CA LEU A 70 -3.63 -16.31 21.11
C LEU A 70 -4.21 -16.34 19.69
N MET A 71 -3.46 -15.85 18.70
CA MET A 71 -3.85 -15.81 17.30
C MET A 71 -2.72 -16.33 16.42
N PRO A 72 -2.50 -17.67 16.38
CA PRO A 72 -1.48 -18.26 15.52
C PRO A 72 -1.70 -17.91 14.05
N GLY A 73 -0.65 -17.47 13.36
CA GLY A 73 -0.71 -17.08 11.95
C GLY A 73 -0.79 -15.58 11.68
N LEU A 74 -0.85 -14.72 12.72
CA LEU A 74 -0.68 -13.28 12.54
C LEU A 74 0.75 -12.93 12.08
N ALA A 75 0.85 -12.20 10.98
CA ALA A 75 2.03 -11.45 10.59
C ALA A 75 2.21 -10.26 11.54
N LEU A 76 3.04 -10.45 12.57
CA LEU A 76 3.35 -9.40 13.53
C LEU A 76 4.49 -8.49 13.04
N SER A 77 5.37 -9.00 12.18
CA SER A 77 6.46 -8.21 11.59
C SER A 77 5.92 -7.08 10.71
N SER A 78 6.52 -5.90 10.84
CA SER A 78 6.15 -4.73 10.03
C SER A 78 7.07 -4.63 8.82
N PRO A 79 6.53 -4.42 7.61
CA PRO A 79 7.36 -3.94 6.51
C PRO A 79 7.76 -2.46 6.69
N TYR A 80 7.11 -1.74 7.60
CA TYR A 80 7.35 -0.32 7.89
C TYR A 80 8.01 -0.11 9.26
N PRO A 81 9.00 0.78 9.41
CA PRO A 81 9.49 1.15 10.72
C PRO A 81 8.37 1.76 11.58
N THR A 82 8.33 1.41 12.86
CA THR A 82 7.38 1.99 13.83
C THR A 82 8.15 2.83 14.84
N SER A 83 7.97 4.14 14.77
CA SER A 83 8.59 5.14 15.64
C SER A 83 7.61 5.55 16.73
N ILE A 84 8.00 5.37 17.99
CA ILE A 84 7.14 5.66 19.15
C ILE A 84 7.74 6.81 19.95
N PHE A 85 7.00 7.91 20.10
CA PHE A 85 7.40 9.10 20.83
C PHE A 85 6.70 9.13 22.18
N VAL A 86 7.47 9.02 23.27
CA VAL A 86 6.95 8.98 24.63
C VAL A 86 7.35 10.25 25.35
N PHE A 87 6.38 11.16 25.51
CA PHE A 87 6.59 12.45 26.14
C PHE A 87 6.47 12.36 27.66
N ASP A 88 7.29 13.07 28.43
CA ASP A 88 7.24 13.05 29.91
C ASP A 88 5.88 13.48 30.47
N ASN A 89 5.29 14.51 29.85
CA ASN A 89 4.03 15.10 30.30
C ASN A 89 3.29 15.84 29.17
N ALA A 90 2.02 16.16 29.44
CA ALA A 90 1.14 16.94 28.56
C ALA A 90 1.77 18.24 28.02
N SER A 91 2.62 18.93 28.79
CA SER A 91 3.27 20.16 28.31
C SER A 91 4.33 19.88 27.24
N SER A 92 5.11 18.80 27.38
CA SER A 92 6.09 18.37 26.38
C SER A 92 5.43 17.73 25.16
N PHE A 93 4.24 17.13 25.32
CA PHE A 93 3.48 16.54 24.22
C PHE A 93 2.71 17.56 23.39
N LYS A 94 2.19 18.63 24.02
CA LYS A 94 1.33 19.65 23.39
C LYS A 94 1.81 20.15 22.01
N PRO A 95 3.12 20.37 21.76
CA PRO A 95 3.62 20.76 20.46
C PRO A 95 3.41 19.79 19.31
N TYR A 96 3.20 18.52 19.63
CA TYR A 96 3.15 17.43 18.68
C TYR A 96 1.75 16.83 18.62
N GLN A 97 0.71 17.57 19.02
CA GLN A 97 -0.68 17.11 18.96
C GLN A 97 -1.27 17.36 17.57
N GLN A 98 -2.11 16.43 17.11
CA GLN A 98 -2.90 16.63 15.90
C GLN A 98 -3.96 17.72 16.09
N ILE A 99 -4.09 18.59 15.09
CA ILE A 99 -5.14 19.61 15.03
C ILE A 99 -6.22 19.15 14.06
N PHE A 100 -7.45 18.96 14.54
CA PHE A 100 -8.59 18.66 13.69
C PHE A 100 -9.58 19.83 13.72
N ALA A 101 -9.89 20.40 12.54
CA ALA A 101 -10.78 21.55 12.39
C ALA A 101 -10.46 22.73 13.34
N GLY A 102 -9.17 23.03 13.51
CA GLY A 102 -8.69 24.13 14.37
C GLY A 102 -8.75 23.85 15.88
N LYS A 103 -9.07 22.62 16.30
CA LYS A 103 -9.04 22.18 17.71
C LYS A 103 -8.02 21.07 17.90
N SER A 104 -7.20 21.19 18.94
CA SER A 104 -6.35 20.08 19.40
C SER A 104 -7.25 18.91 19.81
N LEU A 105 -7.03 17.74 19.23
CA LEU A 105 -7.68 16.53 19.72
C LEU A 105 -7.08 16.25 21.11
N ALA A 106 -7.92 16.33 22.16
CA ALA A 106 -7.51 16.08 23.54
C ALA A 106 -7.38 14.56 23.79
N VAL A 107 -6.43 13.93 23.09
CA VAL A 107 -6.16 12.49 23.19
C VAL A 107 -4.84 12.30 23.91
N GLY A 108 -4.76 11.32 24.82
CA GLY A 108 -3.52 10.96 25.53
C GLY A 108 -2.44 10.34 24.63
N GLY A 109 -2.72 10.19 23.33
CA GLY A 109 -1.80 9.79 22.29
C GLY A 109 -2.53 9.60 20.95
N TYR A 110 -1.79 9.31 19.89
CA TYR A 110 -2.34 9.00 18.57
C TYR A 110 -1.41 8.10 17.75
N PHE A 111 -1.97 7.46 16.71
CA PHE A 111 -1.26 6.72 15.68
C PHE A 111 -1.41 7.37 14.31
N MET A 112 -0.36 7.29 13.51
CA MET A 112 -0.38 7.68 12.10
C MET A 112 0.33 6.63 11.26
N SER A 113 -0.35 6.17 10.22
CA SER A 113 0.30 5.45 9.13
C SER A 113 0.65 6.44 8.03
N ARG A 114 1.90 6.36 7.56
CA ARG A 114 2.41 7.13 6.43
C ARG A 114 3.18 6.20 5.50
N GLU A 115 3.50 6.67 4.30
CA GLU A 115 4.27 5.89 3.31
C GLU A 115 5.61 5.38 3.90
N LEU A 116 6.26 6.19 4.74
CA LEU A 116 7.61 5.93 5.22
C LEU A 116 7.69 5.20 6.56
N GLY A 117 6.56 4.98 7.23
CA GLY A 117 6.56 4.48 8.61
C GLY A 117 5.24 4.65 9.34
N ASN A 118 5.18 4.01 10.51
CA ASN A 118 4.14 4.23 11.50
C ASN A 118 4.69 5.14 12.61
N TYR A 119 3.89 6.10 13.03
CA TYR A 119 4.23 7.05 14.07
C TYR A 119 3.22 6.92 15.21
N VAL A 120 3.71 6.72 16.41
CA VAL A 120 2.91 6.74 17.64
C VAL A 120 3.46 7.87 18.48
N ALA A 121 2.59 8.73 19.01
CA ALA A 121 2.99 9.76 19.95
C ALA A 121 2.06 9.75 21.15
N ILE A 122 2.62 9.76 22.36
CA ILE A 122 1.85 9.63 23.60
C ILE A 122 2.29 10.60 24.68
N ASP A 123 1.32 11.06 25.47
CA ASP A 123 1.57 11.64 26.77
C ASP A 123 1.95 10.52 27.75
N GLY A 124 3.13 10.59 28.36
CA GLY A 124 3.66 9.60 29.30
C GLY A 124 3.07 9.71 30.70
N ASN A 125 2.27 10.74 30.99
CA ASN A 125 1.46 10.85 32.20
C ASN A 125 0.04 11.37 31.88
N PRO A 126 -0.74 10.62 31.08
CA PRO A 126 -2.13 10.98 30.88
C PRO A 126 -2.86 10.84 32.22
N LYS A 127 -3.96 11.57 32.43
CA LYS A 127 -4.79 11.36 33.63
C LYS A 127 -5.41 9.93 33.58
N GLY A 128 -4.70 8.90 34.04
CA GLY A 128 -5.09 7.48 33.94
C GLY A 128 -3.95 6.56 33.47
N ASP A 129 -4.26 5.27 33.23
CA ASP A 129 -3.30 4.30 32.70
C ASP A 129 -3.10 4.49 31.19
N GLY A 130 -2.06 5.23 30.81
CA GLY A 130 -1.76 5.60 29.42
C GLY A 130 -1.32 4.46 28.51
N THR A 131 -0.95 3.29 29.04
CA THR A 131 -0.43 2.19 28.22
C THR A 131 -1.49 1.56 27.31
N GLY A 132 -2.77 1.61 27.70
CA GLY A 132 -3.86 1.10 26.87
C GLY A 132 -3.93 1.78 25.50
N ILE A 133 -3.59 3.07 25.40
CA ILE A 133 -3.57 3.79 24.12
C ILE A 133 -2.47 3.22 23.21
N ILE A 134 -1.26 3.00 23.74
CA ILE A 134 -0.15 2.46 22.95
C ILE A 134 -0.52 1.10 22.36
N TYR A 135 -1.14 0.25 23.18
CA TYR A 135 -1.57 -1.07 22.74
C TYR A 135 -2.68 -0.98 21.70
N HIS A 136 -3.69 -0.13 21.92
CA HIS A 136 -4.77 0.12 20.96
C HIS A 136 -4.23 0.51 19.59
N GLU A 137 -3.34 1.49 19.56
CA GLU A 137 -2.72 2.00 18.34
C GLU A 137 -1.81 0.97 17.66
N TYR A 138 -1.02 0.24 18.44
CA TYR A 138 -0.22 -0.87 17.94
C TYR A 138 -1.10 -1.98 17.35
N LEU A 139 -2.29 -2.23 17.89
CA LEU A 139 -3.22 -3.22 17.38
C LEU A 139 -3.77 -2.86 16.01
N HIS A 140 -4.13 -1.59 15.75
CA HIS A 140 -4.53 -1.17 14.40
C HIS A 140 -3.46 -1.46 13.35
N TYR A 141 -2.20 -1.26 13.72
CA TYR A 141 -1.08 -1.63 12.89
C TYR A 141 -1.04 -3.14 12.60
N VAL A 142 -1.18 -4.00 13.62
CA VAL A 142 -1.22 -5.46 13.44
C VAL A 142 -2.38 -5.87 12.53
N LEU A 143 -3.57 -5.31 12.75
CA LEU A 143 -4.76 -5.62 11.98
C LEU A 143 -4.59 -5.25 10.51
N ARG A 144 -4.08 -4.05 10.19
CA ARG A 144 -3.86 -3.62 8.80
C ARG A 144 -2.87 -4.52 8.05
N ASN A 145 -1.87 -5.06 8.73
CA ASN A 145 -0.90 -5.96 8.11
C ASN A 145 -1.46 -7.35 7.80
N ASN A 146 -2.54 -7.74 8.47
CA ASN A 146 -3.11 -9.08 8.37
C ASN A 146 -4.40 -9.13 7.56
N TYR A 147 -5.12 -8.01 7.46
CA TYR A 147 -6.42 -7.94 6.82
C TYR A 147 -6.44 -6.79 5.80
N ALA A 148 -6.85 -7.10 4.56
CA ALA A 148 -6.96 -6.10 3.49
C ALA A 148 -8.04 -5.05 3.79
N SER A 149 -9.14 -5.48 4.44
CA SER A 149 -10.20 -4.62 4.94
C SER A 149 -10.90 -5.31 6.11
N LEU A 150 -11.15 -4.56 7.18
CA LEU A 150 -11.99 -4.99 8.30
C LEU A 150 -13.18 -4.03 8.42
N PRO A 151 -14.37 -4.51 8.76
CA PRO A 151 -15.47 -3.61 9.11
C PRO A 151 -15.07 -2.80 10.36
N LEU A 152 -15.44 -1.52 10.38
CA LEU A 152 -14.92 -0.57 11.36
C LEU A 152 -15.20 -0.99 12.81
N TRP A 153 -16.38 -1.54 13.09
CA TRP A 153 -16.74 -2.06 14.42
C TRP A 153 -15.79 -3.17 14.90
N LEU A 154 -15.31 -4.02 13.98
CA LEU A 154 -14.43 -5.13 14.31
C LEU A 154 -13.01 -4.63 14.50
N ASN A 155 -12.55 -3.72 13.64
CA ASN A 155 -11.23 -3.10 13.75
C ASN A 155 -11.07 -2.41 15.11
N GLU A 156 -11.99 -1.51 15.46
CA GLU A 156 -11.97 -0.80 16.74
C GLU A 156 -12.26 -1.72 17.93
N GLY A 157 -13.20 -2.65 17.79
CA GLY A 157 -13.53 -3.59 18.87
C GLY A 157 -12.38 -4.54 19.22
N LEU A 158 -11.59 -4.97 18.23
CA LEU A 158 -10.37 -5.77 18.45
C LEU A 158 -9.28 -4.93 19.10
N ALA A 159 -9.07 -3.70 18.63
CA ALA A 159 -8.11 -2.77 19.25
C ALA A 159 -8.45 -2.52 20.72
N GLU A 160 -9.72 -2.24 21.04
CA GLU A 160 -10.24 -2.08 22.41
C GLU A 160 -10.13 -3.37 23.25
N TYR A 161 -10.37 -4.54 22.65
CA TYR A 161 -10.28 -5.81 23.38
C TYR A 161 -8.83 -6.12 23.78
N TYR A 162 -7.90 -6.01 22.84
CA TYR A 162 -6.50 -6.35 23.07
C TYR A 162 -5.70 -5.24 23.76
N SER A 163 -6.17 -3.98 23.72
CA SER A 163 -5.55 -2.87 24.45
C SER A 163 -5.67 -3.00 25.98
N THR A 164 -6.56 -3.87 26.45
CA THR A 164 -6.72 -4.22 27.87
C THR A 164 -5.61 -5.14 28.39
N PHE A 165 -4.54 -5.30 27.63
CA PHE A 165 -3.37 -6.09 27.99
C PHE A 165 -2.77 -5.62 29.32
N GLU A 166 -2.66 -6.54 30.28
CA GLU A 166 -1.98 -6.32 31.55
C GLU A 166 -0.98 -7.44 31.82
N VAL A 167 0.20 -7.07 32.30
CA VAL A 167 1.22 -8.01 32.79
C VAL A 167 0.98 -8.28 34.28
N VAL A 168 0.73 -9.54 34.63
CA VAL A 168 0.53 -9.97 36.03
C VAL A 168 1.39 -11.19 36.30
N GLY A 169 2.52 -10.99 36.97
CA GLY A 169 3.51 -12.06 37.20
C GLY A 169 4.16 -12.47 35.89
N ASP A 170 4.07 -13.76 35.55
CA ASP A 170 4.56 -14.41 34.34
C ASP A 170 3.46 -14.63 33.28
N GLU A 171 2.28 -14.03 33.48
CA GLU A 171 1.14 -14.11 32.56
C GLU A 171 0.74 -12.73 32.04
N ALA A 172 0.29 -12.69 30.79
CA ALA A 172 -0.50 -11.62 30.23
C ALA A 172 -1.99 -11.92 30.43
N LYS A 173 -2.75 -10.92 30.86
CA LYS A 173 -4.21 -10.91 30.83
C LYS A 173 -4.68 -10.04 29.68
N ILE A 174 -5.62 -10.55 28.89
CA ILE A 174 -6.13 -9.87 27.70
C ILE A 174 -7.65 -10.01 27.64
N GLY A 175 -8.34 -8.94 27.24
CA GLY A 175 -9.81 -8.90 27.22
C GLY A 175 -10.39 -8.58 28.59
N LEU A 176 -9.69 -7.79 29.42
CA LEU A 176 -10.24 -7.33 30.68
C LEU A 176 -11.44 -6.40 30.44
N PRO A 177 -12.43 -6.39 31.33
CA PRO A 177 -13.63 -5.58 31.15
C PRO A 177 -13.33 -4.07 31.22
N LEU A 178 -13.67 -3.33 30.17
CA LEU A 178 -13.60 -1.86 30.18
C LEU A 178 -14.79 -1.29 30.96
N VAL A 179 -14.56 -0.98 32.23
CA VAL A 179 -15.60 -0.59 33.18
C VAL A 179 -16.36 0.66 32.72
N GLU A 180 -15.69 1.62 32.09
CA GLU A 180 -16.34 2.82 31.55
C GLU A 180 -17.30 2.49 30.40
N HIS A 181 -16.92 1.60 29.47
CA HIS A 181 -17.79 1.11 28.40
C HIS A 181 -19.02 0.39 28.97
N ILE A 182 -18.81 -0.52 29.92
CA ILE A 182 -19.91 -1.26 30.56
C ILE A 182 -20.87 -0.29 31.28
N ARG A 183 -20.34 0.65 32.08
CA ARG A 183 -21.16 1.66 32.76
C ARG A 183 -21.95 2.50 31.77
N TRP A 184 -21.32 2.93 30.69
CA TRP A 184 -21.97 3.71 29.65
C TRP A 184 -23.09 2.91 28.96
N LEU A 185 -22.85 1.66 28.54
CA LEU A 185 -23.82 0.79 27.86
C LEU A 185 -25.04 0.43 28.73
N ARG A 186 -24.86 0.32 30.05
CA ARG A 186 -25.94 0.06 31.01
C ARG A 186 -26.78 1.30 31.28
N ARG A 187 -26.12 2.44 31.50
CA ARG A 187 -26.82 3.73 31.76
C ARG A 187 -27.59 4.21 30.53
N ASN A 188 -27.06 3.98 29.33
CA ASN A 188 -27.66 4.45 28.07
C ASN A 188 -28.45 3.36 27.33
N HIS A 189 -29.10 2.43 28.04
CA HIS A 189 -29.81 1.29 27.42
C HIS A 189 -30.88 1.71 26.40
N ASN A 190 -31.52 2.88 26.58
CA ASN A 190 -32.51 3.46 25.66
C ASN A 190 -31.90 4.16 24.43
N ARG A 191 -30.57 4.34 24.39
CA ARG A 191 -29.80 4.96 23.30
C ARG A 191 -28.83 3.97 22.65
N ARG A 192 -29.05 2.67 22.84
CA ARG A 192 -28.21 1.63 22.25
C ARG A 192 -28.32 1.65 20.73
N LEU A 193 -27.17 1.53 20.07
CA LEU A 193 -27.09 1.33 18.63
C LEU A 193 -27.59 -0.10 18.33
N PRO A 194 -28.65 -0.27 17.52
CA PRO A 194 -29.03 -1.59 17.02
C PRO A 194 -27.85 -2.23 16.29
N LEU A 195 -27.71 -3.55 16.37
CA LEU A 195 -26.58 -4.26 15.76
C LEU A 195 -26.47 -3.98 14.25
N PRO A 196 -27.56 -3.98 13.44
CA PRO A 196 -27.46 -3.60 12.04
C PRO A 196 -26.92 -2.19 11.81
N ALA A 197 -27.24 -1.23 12.70
CA ALA A 197 -26.71 0.13 12.61
C ALA A 197 -25.22 0.17 12.96
N LEU A 198 -24.79 -0.59 13.97
CA LEU A 198 -23.37 -0.73 14.32
C LEU A 198 -22.56 -1.31 13.14
N LEU A 199 -23.08 -2.36 12.49
CA LEU A 199 -22.41 -3.02 11.36
C LEU A 199 -22.30 -2.11 10.13
N ALA A 200 -23.21 -1.13 9.96
CA ALA A 200 -23.25 -0.22 8.83
C ALA A 200 -22.36 1.03 8.99
N ILE A 201 -21.86 1.31 10.21
CA ILE A 201 -20.98 2.46 10.48
C ILE A 201 -19.65 2.29 9.74
N ASN A 202 -19.22 3.35 9.05
CA ASN A 202 -17.96 3.42 8.33
C ASN A 202 -17.23 4.75 8.63
N GLU A 203 -16.05 4.94 8.03
CA GLU A 203 -15.16 6.09 8.30
C GLU A 203 -15.80 7.46 8.00
N THR A 204 -16.88 7.51 7.20
CA THR A 204 -17.59 8.76 6.88
C THR A 204 -18.79 9.01 7.79
N SER A 205 -19.16 8.05 8.64
CA SER A 205 -20.36 8.14 9.49
C SER A 205 -20.19 9.20 10.61
N PRO A 206 -21.22 9.98 10.92
CA PRO A 206 -21.20 10.93 12.04
C PRO A 206 -20.90 10.29 13.39
N GLU A 207 -21.35 9.05 13.61
CA GLU A 207 -21.11 8.26 14.82
C GLU A 207 -19.62 8.02 15.10
N TYR A 208 -18.81 7.98 14.05
CA TYR A 208 -17.36 7.85 14.14
C TYR A 208 -16.67 9.22 14.20
N ASN A 209 -17.15 10.19 13.43
CA ASN A 209 -16.48 11.48 13.27
C ASN A 209 -16.82 12.51 14.36
N GLU A 210 -17.99 12.44 15.00
CA GLU A 210 -18.42 13.39 16.04
C GLU A 210 -17.97 12.96 17.44
N ASN A 211 -17.18 13.82 18.13
CA ASN A 211 -16.64 13.55 19.47
C ASN A 211 -17.70 13.13 20.52
N GLU A 212 -18.93 13.64 20.43
CA GLU A 212 -20.01 13.32 21.38
C GLU A 212 -20.58 11.91 21.19
N ARG A 213 -20.50 11.35 19.95
CA ARG A 213 -21.06 10.04 19.60
C ARG A 213 -19.99 8.95 19.52
N ARG A 214 -18.73 9.33 19.32
CA ARG A 214 -17.60 8.40 19.15
C ARG A 214 -17.43 7.41 20.30
N GLY A 215 -17.60 7.88 21.54
CA GLY A 215 -17.54 7.00 22.73
C GLY A 215 -18.64 5.93 22.77
N ALA A 216 -19.81 6.20 22.18
CA ALA A 216 -20.87 5.21 22.05
C ALA A 216 -20.47 4.10 21.09
N PHE A 217 -19.90 4.46 19.94
CA PHE A 217 -19.44 3.51 18.94
C PHE A 217 -18.38 2.56 19.52
N TYR A 218 -17.32 3.09 20.13
CA TYR A 218 -16.27 2.29 20.77
C TYR A 218 -16.82 1.30 21.80
N ALA A 219 -17.73 1.76 22.67
CA ALA A 219 -18.33 0.90 23.68
C ALA A 219 -19.13 -0.27 23.06
N HIS A 220 -19.91 -0.04 22.00
CA HIS A 220 -20.68 -1.10 21.34
C HIS A 220 -19.77 -2.06 20.55
N SER A 221 -18.76 -1.53 19.84
CA SER A 221 -17.74 -2.30 19.13
C SER A 221 -16.97 -3.23 20.07
N TRP A 222 -16.48 -2.68 21.19
CA TRP A 222 -15.85 -3.46 22.26
C TRP A 222 -16.80 -4.53 22.80
N ALA A 223 -18.06 -4.19 23.12
CA ALA A 223 -18.99 -5.15 23.72
C ALA A 223 -19.28 -6.34 22.78
N LEU A 224 -19.44 -6.08 21.48
CA LEU A 224 -19.64 -7.14 20.50
C LEU A 224 -18.40 -8.02 20.37
N VAL A 225 -17.21 -7.43 20.19
CA VAL A 225 -15.97 -8.22 20.09
C VAL A 225 -15.67 -8.98 21.38
N HIS A 226 -15.87 -8.36 22.54
CA HIS A 226 -15.69 -9.00 23.84
C HIS A 226 -16.66 -10.19 24.01
N TYR A 227 -17.93 -10.03 23.62
CA TYR A 227 -18.89 -11.14 23.59
C TYR A 227 -18.44 -12.26 22.67
N LEU A 228 -17.99 -11.92 21.46
CA LEU A 228 -17.55 -12.90 20.47
C LEU A 228 -16.30 -13.67 20.93
N LEU A 229 -15.32 -13.02 21.55
CA LEU A 229 -14.05 -13.67 21.93
C LEU A 229 -14.04 -14.29 23.34
N ALA A 230 -14.79 -13.70 24.28
CA ALA A 230 -14.77 -14.06 25.69
C ALA A 230 -16.13 -14.57 26.22
N GLY A 231 -17.21 -14.45 25.45
CA GLY A 231 -18.55 -14.88 25.87
C GLY A 231 -18.68 -16.39 26.02
N SER A 232 -18.25 -17.16 25.01
CA SER A 232 -18.19 -18.62 25.08
C SER A 232 -17.13 -19.19 24.13
N PRO A 233 -16.66 -20.45 24.33
CA PRO A 233 -15.77 -21.12 23.39
C PRO A 233 -16.34 -21.19 21.96
N GLU A 234 -17.64 -21.48 21.82
CA GLU A 234 -18.30 -21.60 20.51
C GLU A 234 -18.33 -20.25 19.77
N ARG A 235 -18.62 -19.15 20.48
CA ARG A 235 -18.58 -17.79 19.90
C ARG A 235 -17.16 -17.40 19.50
N ARG A 236 -16.15 -17.81 20.27
CA ARG A 236 -14.74 -17.59 19.94
C ARG A 236 -14.35 -18.31 18.65
N ASP A 237 -14.73 -19.58 18.52
CA ASP A 237 -14.42 -20.36 17.32
C ASP A 237 -15.08 -19.76 16.07
N GLN A 238 -16.31 -19.25 16.20
CA GLN A 238 -16.99 -18.51 15.13
C GLN A 238 -16.28 -17.20 14.79
N ALA A 239 -15.81 -16.45 15.78
CA ALA A 239 -15.08 -15.20 15.57
C ALA A 239 -13.72 -15.44 14.88
N VAL A 240 -13.00 -16.49 15.28
CA VAL A 240 -11.75 -16.91 14.61
C VAL A 240 -12.04 -17.38 13.18
N GLY A 241 -13.12 -18.14 12.97
CA GLY A 241 -13.59 -18.53 11.64
C GLY A 241 -13.93 -17.31 10.76
N TYR A 242 -14.59 -16.30 11.32
CA TYR A 242 -14.92 -15.06 10.63
C TYR A 242 -13.66 -14.31 10.19
N LEU A 243 -12.70 -14.12 11.10
CA LEU A 243 -11.43 -13.48 10.79
C LEU A 243 -10.68 -14.22 9.67
N ARG A 244 -10.67 -15.55 9.69
CA ARG A 244 -10.06 -16.35 8.62
C ARG A 244 -10.72 -16.11 7.25
N LEU A 245 -12.06 -16.07 7.19
CA LEU A 245 -12.78 -15.77 5.94
C LEU A 245 -12.45 -14.37 5.42
N LEU A 246 -12.33 -13.38 6.31
CA LEU A 246 -11.92 -12.03 5.95
C LEU A 246 -10.48 -11.98 5.43
N GLN A 247 -9.57 -12.73 6.04
CA GLN A 247 -8.18 -12.86 5.58
C GLN A 247 -8.10 -13.51 4.20
N GLU A 248 -8.99 -14.47 3.90
CA GLU A 248 -9.13 -15.12 2.59
C GLU A 248 -9.79 -14.21 1.54
N GLY A 249 -10.34 -13.06 1.94
CA GLY A 249 -10.93 -12.05 1.05
C GLY A 249 -12.41 -12.27 0.72
N GLU A 250 -13.12 -13.07 1.50
CA GLU A 250 -14.57 -13.26 1.36
C GLU A 250 -15.34 -11.95 1.64
N PRO A 251 -16.44 -11.66 0.91
CA PRO A 251 -17.26 -10.47 1.15
C PRO A 251 -17.79 -10.39 2.60
N LEU A 252 -17.86 -9.17 3.15
CA LEU A 252 -18.20 -8.90 4.56
C LEU A 252 -19.53 -9.51 4.99
N ASP A 253 -20.59 -9.29 4.21
CA ASP A 253 -21.95 -9.76 4.55
C ASP A 253 -22.07 -11.28 4.50
N ALA A 254 -21.45 -11.90 3.49
CA ALA A 254 -21.46 -13.35 3.30
C ALA A 254 -20.69 -14.05 4.43
N SER A 255 -19.50 -13.54 4.77
CA SER A 255 -18.67 -14.08 5.84
C SER A 255 -19.32 -13.88 7.22
N PHE A 256 -19.99 -12.74 7.47
CA PHE A 256 -20.71 -12.49 8.72
C PHE A 256 -21.89 -13.44 8.89
N GLN A 257 -22.76 -13.55 7.87
CA GLN A 257 -23.92 -14.43 7.89
C GLN A 257 -23.53 -15.90 8.10
N ARG A 258 -22.45 -16.34 7.44
CA ARG A 258 -21.90 -17.70 7.58
C ARG A 258 -21.38 -17.99 8.98
N SER A 259 -20.78 -16.99 9.64
CA SER A 259 -20.11 -17.18 10.93
C SER A 259 -21.08 -17.05 12.11
N PHE A 260 -22.03 -16.12 12.04
CA PHE A 260 -22.87 -15.75 13.19
C PHE A 260 -24.37 -16.03 12.99
N GLY A 261 -24.82 -16.24 11.75
CA GLY A 261 -26.22 -16.55 11.45
C GLY A 261 -27.15 -15.35 11.64
N ASP A 262 -28.24 -15.52 12.41
CA ASP A 262 -29.25 -14.48 12.61
C ASP A 262 -28.73 -13.30 13.46
N THR A 263 -28.56 -12.14 12.81
CA THR A 263 -28.17 -10.87 13.44
C THR A 263 -29.11 -10.47 14.59
N ALA A 264 -30.42 -10.75 14.50
CA ALA A 264 -31.36 -10.40 15.56
C ALA A 264 -31.19 -11.30 16.80
N ALA A 265 -30.84 -12.58 16.60
CA ALA A 265 -30.48 -13.48 17.69
C ALA A 265 -29.20 -13.01 18.38
N LEU A 266 -28.16 -12.70 17.60
CA LEU A 266 -26.89 -12.18 18.13
C LEU A 266 -27.10 -10.87 18.93
N GLU A 267 -27.96 -9.97 18.47
CA GLU A 267 -28.30 -8.75 19.20
C GLU A 267 -28.96 -9.03 20.57
N ARG A 268 -29.86 -10.01 20.65
CA ARG A 268 -30.51 -10.39 21.93
C ARG A 268 -29.49 -10.99 22.91
N GLU A 269 -28.58 -11.82 22.41
CA GLU A 269 -27.51 -12.41 23.21
C GLU A 269 -26.55 -11.32 23.73
N LEU A 270 -26.10 -10.41 22.85
CA LEU A 270 -25.24 -9.29 23.23
C LEU A 270 -25.91 -8.39 24.30
N LYS A 271 -27.20 -8.10 24.14
CA LYS A 271 -27.96 -7.33 25.14
C LYS A 271 -27.96 -8.01 26.51
N THR A 272 -28.03 -9.33 26.54
CA THR A 272 -27.99 -10.14 27.77
C THR A 272 -26.58 -10.12 28.36
N TYR A 273 -25.56 -10.33 27.52
CA TYR A 273 -24.16 -10.32 27.91
C TYR A 273 -23.73 -9.02 28.58
N ILE A 274 -24.12 -7.87 28.03
CA ILE A 274 -23.81 -6.54 28.60
C ILE A 274 -24.32 -6.39 30.05
N GLN A 275 -25.40 -7.09 30.42
CA GLN A 275 -25.97 -7.03 31.77
C GLN A 275 -25.30 -8.01 32.76
N SER A 276 -24.40 -8.89 32.30
CA SER A 276 -23.69 -9.85 33.15
C SER A 276 -22.82 -9.17 34.21
N TYR A 277 -22.81 -9.67 35.44
CA TYR A 277 -21.90 -9.15 36.48
C TYR A 277 -20.46 -9.68 36.35
N THR A 278 -20.23 -10.65 35.47
CA THR A 278 -18.95 -11.34 35.29
C THR A 278 -18.56 -11.35 33.81
N PHE A 279 -17.29 -11.06 33.53
CA PHE A 279 -16.71 -11.04 32.19
C PHE A 279 -15.45 -11.89 32.19
N ASN A 280 -15.34 -12.79 31.22
CA ASN A 280 -14.14 -13.60 31.04
C ASN A 280 -13.03 -12.79 30.38
N PHE A 281 -11.79 -13.22 30.58
CA PHE A 281 -10.60 -12.71 29.91
C PHE A 281 -9.66 -13.89 29.64
N SER A 282 -8.74 -13.70 28.69
CA SER A 282 -7.76 -14.69 28.29
C SER A 282 -6.47 -14.51 29.07
N ARG A 283 -5.75 -15.63 29.29
CA ARG A 283 -4.41 -15.65 29.87
C ARG A 283 -3.43 -16.27 28.89
N ALA A 284 -2.24 -15.71 28.80
CA ALA A 284 -1.14 -16.27 28.01
C ALA A 284 0.17 -16.14 28.77
N PRO A 285 1.05 -17.15 28.79
CA PRO A 285 2.37 -17.02 29.38
C PRO A 285 3.21 -16.00 28.61
N ILE A 286 4.03 -15.22 29.33
CA ILE A 286 4.90 -14.20 28.74
C ILE A 286 6.35 -14.35 29.20
N ARG A 287 7.25 -13.74 28.43
CA ARG A 287 8.68 -13.68 28.79
C ARG A 287 8.94 -12.65 29.87
N SER A 288 9.95 -12.91 30.71
CA SER A 288 10.45 -11.91 31.64
C SER A 288 11.05 -10.72 30.89
N GLU A 289 11.01 -9.53 31.50
CA GLU A 289 11.61 -8.31 30.93
C GLU A 289 13.11 -8.46 30.78
N THR A 290 13.73 -9.17 31.73
CA THR A 290 15.16 -9.48 31.73
C THR A 290 15.60 -10.35 30.55
N ASP A 291 14.66 -11.08 29.94
CA ASP A 291 14.95 -11.96 28.80
C ASP A 291 14.82 -11.21 27.48
N LEU A 292 14.35 -9.95 27.51
CA LEU A 292 14.24 -9.09 26.35
C LEU A 292 15.52 -8.26 26.20
N SER A 293 16.03 -8.19 24.98
CA SER A 293 17.17 -7.34 24.64
C SER A 293 16.68 -5.93 24.31
N LEU A 294 16.68 -5.04 25.31
CA LEU A 294 16.42 -3.61 25.12
C LEU A 294 17.70 -2.81 25.31
N GLN A 295 18.00 -1.95 24.33
CA GLN A 295 19.15 -1.05 24.38
C GLN A 295 18.66 0.38 24.62
N VAL A 296 19.18 1.02 25.67
CA VAL A 296 18.93 2.43 25.97
C VAL A 296 20.13 3.25 25.53
N LEU A 297 19.90 4.23 24.67
CA LEU A 297 20.93 5.09 24.09
C LEU A 297 20.60 6.56 24.39
N PRO A 298 21.57 7.38 24.84
CA PRO A 298 21.36 8.82 24.92
C PRO A 298 21.23 9.40 23.50
N MET A 299 20.37 10.38 23.32
CA MET A 299 20.21 11.07 22.04
C MET A 299 20.99 12.39 22.03
N ALA A 300 21.74 12.63 20.95
CA ALA A 300 22.31 13.95 20.72
C ALA A 300 21.20 14.95 20.37
N TRP A 301 21.39 16.21 20.77
CA TRP A 301 20.33 17.21 20.64
C TRP A 301 19.87 17.42 19.17
N HIS A 302 20.79 17.38 18.21
CA HIS A 302 20.44 17.45 16.78
C HIS A 302 19.57 16.25 16.34
N ASP A 303 19.80 15.05 16.87
CA ASP A 303 19.01 13.87 16.51
C ASP A 303 17.59 13.96 17.09
N VAL A 304 17.44 14.49 18.30
CA VAL A 304 16.11 14.74 18.90
C VAL A 304 15.34 15.76 18.06
N LEU A 305 15.96 16.88 17.71
CA LEU A 305 15.36 17.90 16.85
C LEU A 305 14.91 17.29 15.51
N THR A 306 15.76 16.50 14.87
CA THR A 306 15.42 15.81 13.62
C THR A 306 14.24 14.86 13.79
N ARG A 307 14.22 14.02 14.84
CA ARG A 307 13.11 13.06 15.06
C ARG A 307 11.78 13.76 15.35
N LEU A 308 11.80 14.86 16.09
CA LEU A 308 10.60 15.64 16.38
C LEU A 308 10.14 16.47 15.17
N GLY A 309 11.08 16.96 14.36
CA GLY A 309 10.78 17.56 13.05
C GLY A 309 10.13 16.55 12.10
N ASP A 310 10.66 15.33 12.03
CA ASP A 310 10.10 14.22 11.25
C ASP A 310 8.67 13.87 11.72
N LEU A 311 8.45 13.79 13.04
CA LEU A 311 7.10 13.62 13.59
C LEU A 311 6.15 14.74 13.10
N LEU A 312 6.56 16.01 13.16
CA LEU A 312 5.74 17.15 12.71
C LEU A 312 5.42 17.11 11.22
N VAL A 313 6.37 16.77 10.35
CA VAL A 313 6.11 16.59 8.90
C VAL A 313 5.03 15.52 8.69
N ASN A 314 5.09 14.45 9.46
CA ASN A 314 4.13 13.35 9.35
C ASN A 314 2.78 13.65 10.03
N ILE A 315 2.69 14.63 10.94
CA ILE A 315 1.40 15.09 11.48
C ILE A 315 0.58 15.73 10.36
N GLY A 316 1.14 16.73 9.68
CA GLY A 316 0.44 17.41 8.60
C GLY A 316 1.11 18.70 8.10
N ALA A 317 0.62 19.20 6.97
CA ALA A 317 1.14 20.38 6.28
C ALA A 317 1.11 21.65 7.13
N GLU A 318 0.16 21.73 8.06
CA GLU A 318 0.02 22.82 9.01
C GLU A 318 1.18 22.93 10.00
N HIS A 319 1.99 21.89 10.16
CA HIS A 319 3.16 21.85 11.04
C HIS A 319 4.50 21.97 10.29
N HIS A 320 4.50 22.21 8.99
CA HIS A 320 5.73 22.28 8.19
C HIS A 320 6.65 23.44 8.59
N GLU A 321 6.09 24.57 9.03
CA GLU A 321 6.89 25.70 9.49
C GLU A 321 7.65 25.33 10.78
N GLU A 322 6.96 24.68 11.73
CA GLU A 322 7.53 24.16 12.96
C GLU A 322 8.56 23.07 12.68
N ALA A 323 8.26 22.12 11.79
CA ALA A 323 9.21 21.09 11.38
C ALA A 323 10.49 21.69 10.79
N ALA A 324 10.36 22.70 9.92
CA ALA A 324 11.51 23.40 9.35
C ALA A 324 12.34 24.13 10.42
N LYS A 325 11.72 24.69 11.47
CA LYS A 325 12.44 25.27 12.63
C LYS A 325 13.26 24.19 13.34
N HIS A 326 12.71 22.99 13.54
CA HIS A 326 13.42 21.87 14.16
C HIS A 326 14.63 21.44 13.32
N PHE A 327 14.46 21.24 12.01
CA PHE A 327 15.56 20.83 11.13
C PHE A 327 16.65 21.91 11.02
N ARG A 328 16.27 23.20 10.93
CA ARG A 328 17.26 24.29 10.93
C ARG A 328 18.05 24.35 12.24
N ALA A 329 17.38 24.20 13.38
CA ALA A 329 18.07 24.13 14.68
C ALA A 329 18.98 22.89 14.78
N ALA A 330 18.58 21.76 14.20
CA ALA A 330 19.44 20.57 14.13
C ALA A 330 20.71 20.85 13.30
N LEU A 331 20.58 21.58 12.20
CA LEU A 331 21.69 21.99 11.34
C LEU A 331 22.57 23.08 11.96
N GLU A 332 22.01 23.96 12.79
CA GLU A 332 22.81 24.89 13.61
C GLU A 332 23.67 24.13 14.63
N ALA A 333 23.12 23.08 15.24
CA ALA A 333 23.86 22.23 16.17
C ALA A 333 24.86 21.30 15.46
N LYS A 334 24.54 20.84 14.24
CA LYS A 334 25.37 19.96 13.42
C LYS A 334 25.17 20.25 11.92
N PRO A 335 26.02 21.09 11.30
CA PRO A 335 25.84 21.55 9.92
C PRO A 335 25.81 20.45 8.84
N ASP A 336 26.46 19.32 9.10
CA ASP A 336 26.54 18.16 8.20
C ASP A 336 25.53 17.06 8.55
N HIS A 337 24.41 17.40 9.19
CA HIS A 337 23.40 16.42 9.59
C HIS A 337 22.48 16.06 8.41
N GLY A 338 22.85 15.01 7.67
CA GLY A 338 22.12 14.50 6.50
C GLY A 338 20.61 14.29 6.71
N PRO A 339 20.17 13.61 7.79
CA PRO A 339 18.74 13.43 8.08
C PRO A 339 17.94 14.75 8.22
N ALA A 340 18.51 15.80 8.82
CA ALA A 340 17.83 17.10 8.90
C ALA A 340 17.77 17.81 7.54
N LEU A 341 18.81 17.69 6.70
CA LEU A 341 18.76 18.16 5.31
C LEU A 341 17.66 17.44 4.51
N ALA A 342 17.52 16.13 4.69
CA ALA A 342 16.45 15.36 4.07
C ALA A 342 15.07 15.78 4.59
N GLY A 343 14.93 16.05 5.89
CA GLY A 343 13.69 16.57 6.46
C GLY A 343 13.26 17.92 5.84
N LEU A 344 14.20 18.83 5.61
CA LEU A 344 13.93 20.06 4.85
C LEU A 344 13.56 19.74 3.39
N GLY A 345 14.26 18.81 2.75
CA GLY A 345 13.96 18.37 1.38
C GLY A 345 12.52 17.87 1.23
N GLN A 346 12.03 17.11 2.22
CA GLN A 346 10.66 16.60 2.23
C GLN A 346 9.62 17.72 2.35
N ILE A 347 9.89 18.75 3.15
CA ILE A 347 9.01 19.93 3.26
C ILE A 347 8.94 20.68 1.93
N GLU A 348 10.09 20.87 1.27
CA GLU A 348 10.15 21.52 -0.05
C GLU A 348 9.40 20.70 -1.11
N GLU A 349 9.57 19.38 -1.08
CA GLU A 349 8.89 18.44 -1.97
C GLU A 349 7.37 18.49 -1.82
N GLN A 350 6.86 18.42 -0.58
CA GLN A 350 5.42 18.50 -0.30
C GLN A 350 4.83 19.86 -0.65
N ALA A 351 5.67 20.90 -0.74
CA ALA A 351 5.29 22.21 -1.22
C ALA A 351 5.43 22.38 -2.75
N GLY A 352 5.78 21.31 -3.48
CA GLY A 352 5.91 21.28 -4.94
C GLY A 352 7.22 21.88 -5.48
N ARG A 353 8.16 22.23 -4.60
CA ARG A 353 9.47 22.84 -4.96
C ARG A 353 10.51 21.75 -5.17
N LEU A 354 10.33 20.99 -6.25
CA LEU A 354 11.06 19.74 -6.48
C LEU A 354 12.56 19.94 -6.76
N SER A 355 12.97 21.06 -7.37
CA SER A 355 14.38 21.36 -7.61
C SER A 355 15.13 21.66 -6.30
N GLU A 356 14.51 22.40 -5.40
CA GLU A 356 15.03 22.69 -4.06
C GLU A 356 15.10 21.41 -3.22
N ALA A 357 14.06 20.57 -3.28
CA ALA A 357 14.04 19.26 -2.63
C ALA A 357 15.18 18.36 -3.11
N GLN A 358 15.41 18.29 -4.43
CA GLN A 358 16.51 17.53 -5.01
C GLN A 358 17.86 18.00 -4.49
N ALA A 359 18.12 19.32 -4.49
CA ALA A 359 19.37 19.88 -4.00
C ALA A 359 19.62 19.57 -2.52
N LEU A 360 18.56 19.52 -1.70
CA LEU A 360 18.64 19.15 -0.29
C LEU A 360 18.91 17.65 -0.10
N TYR A 361 18.24 16.77 -0.85
CA TYR A 361 18.50 15.33 -0.81
C TYR A 361 19.90 14.95 -1.34
N GLU A 362 20.41 15.63 -2.35
CA GLU A 362 21.79 15.45 -2.84
C GLU A 362 22.85 15.88 -1.81
N GLN A 363 22.56 16.90 -1.00
CA GLN A 363 23.41 17.24 0.14
C GLN A 363 23.28 16.18 1.24
N ALA A 364 22.05 15.77 1.56
CA ALA A 364 21.79 14.77 2.60
C ALA A 364 22.51 13.45 2.31
N THR A 365 22.44 12.94 1.08
CA THR A 365 23.10 11.68 0.67
C THR A 365 24.63 11.74 0.71
N ARG A 366 25.24 12.92 0.52
CA ARG A 366 26.69 13.11 0.69
C ARG A 366 27.11 13.04 2.16
N HIS A 367 26.28 13.57 3.06
CA HIS A 367 26.56 13.62 4.48
C HIS A 367 26.15 12.36 5.25
N ALA A 368 25.16 11.62 4.75
CA ALA A 368 24.65 10.38 5.33
C ALA A 368 24.43 9.30 4.25
N PRO A 369 25.51 8.80 3.61
CA PRO A 369 25.38 7.83 2.53
C PRO A 369 24.80 6.49 3.00
N ASP A 370 24.98 6.13 4.27
CA ASP A 370 24.51 4.87 4.87
C ASP A 370 23.20 5.00 5.65
N ASP A 371 22.51 6.15 5.54
CA ASP A 371 21.16 6.28 6.07
C ASP A 371 20.15 5.83 5.01
N PHE A 372 19.47 4.71 5.30
CA PHE A 372 18.53 4.09 4.34
C PHE A 372 17.36 5.02 3.99
N LEU A 373 16.90 5.86 4.92
CA LEU A 373 15.76 6.75 4.70
C LEU A 373 16.17 7.93 3.81
N VAL A 374 17.37 8.48 4.03
CA VAL A 374 17.95 9.52 3.17
C VAL A 374 18.10 9.01 1.73
N GLN A 375 18.65 7.80 1.56
CA GLN A 375 18.80 7.17 0.24
C GLN A 375 17.44 6.89 -0.41
N TYR A 376 16.45 6.42 0.36
CA TYR A 376 15.10 6.16 -0.14
C TYR A 376 14.43 7.45 -0.64
N LEU A 377 14.45 8.52 0.16
CA LEU A 377 13.84 9.81 -0.19
C LEU A 377 14.43 10.38 -1.48
N TYR A 378 15.76 10.34 -1.61
CA TYR A 378 16.43 10.79 -2.83
C TYR A 378 16.06 9.91 -4.05
N GLY A 379 16.20 8.58 -3.91
CA GLY A 379 15.91 7.64 -4.99
C GLY A 379 14.46 7.70 -5.45
N ARG A 380 13.52 7.91 -4.52
CA ARG A 380 12.11 8.13 -4.81
C ARG A 380 11.88 9.42 -5.59
N LEU A 381 12.38 10.55 -5.09
CA LEU A 381 12.19 11.85 -5.75
C LEU A 381 12.67 11.82 -7.20
N LEU A 382 13.81 11.17 -7.47
CA LEU A 382 14.34 11.04 -8.83
C LEU A 382 13.37 10.35 -9.80
N LEU A 383 12.57 9.38 -9.33
CA LEU A 383 11.54 8.75 -10.16
C LEU A 383 10.34 9.66 -10.39
N ASP A 384 10.03 10.51 -9.41
CA ASP A 384 8.90 11.43 -9.46
C ASP A 384 9.22 12.68 -10.32
N LEU A 385 10.51 13.04 -10.45
CA LEU A 385 11.00 14.16 -11.27
C LEU A 385 10.96 13.89 -12.77
N ASP A 386 11.63 12.83 -13.22
CA ASP A 386 11.63 12.40 -14.62
C ASP A 386 12.00 10.91 -14.77
N GLN A 387 11.71 10.35 -15.94
CA GLN A 387 12.07 8.97 -16.31
C GLN A 387 13.24 8.93 -17.30
N SER A 388 14.14 9.92 -17.25
CA SER A 388 15.35 9.90 -18.05
C SER A 388 16.25 8.73 -17.64
N SER A 389 17.05 8.23 -18.58
CA SER A 389 17.98 7.13 -18.31
C SER A 389 18.96 7.45 -17.16
N THR A 390 19.33 8.73 -17.01
CA THR A 390 20.19 9.23 -15.92
C THR A 390 19.48 9.14 -14.57
N SER A 391 18.28 9.71 -14.45
CA SER A 391 17.51 9.71 -13.19
C SER A 391 17.13 8.29 -12.76
N LEU A 392 16.77 7.42 -13.71
CA LEU A 392 16.52 6.00 -13.45
C LEU A 392 17.76 5.28 -12.92
N ALA A 393 18.95 5.57 -13.48
CA ALA A 393 20.20 4.98 -13.01
C ALA A 393 20.58 5.46 -11.60
N GLN A 394 20.44 6.75 -11.32
CA GLN A 394 20.71 7.33 -9.99
C GLN A 394 19.72 6.80 -8.95
N SER A 395 18.42 6.76 -9.28
CA SER A 395 17.38 6.20 -8.42
C SER A 395 17.66 4.74 -8.10
N ARG A 396 17.99 3.93 -9.12
CA ARG A 396 18.33 2.51 -8.93
C ARG A 396 19.54 2.34 -8.02
N ALA A 397 20.57 3.17 -8.15
CA ALA A 397 21.74 3.11 -7.27
C ALA A 397 21.38 3.44 -5.80
N ALA A 398 20.61 4.51 -5.58
CA ALA A 398 20.16 4.90 -4.25
C ALA A 398 19.29 3.80 -3.61
N LEU A 399 18.26 3.32 -4.33
CA LEU A 399 17.33 2.28 -3.86
C LEU A 399 18.01 0.92 -3.67
N SER A 400 19.02 0.58 -4.47
CA SER A 400 19.85 -0.62 -4.25
C SER A 400 20.60 -0.55 -2.92
N ARG A 401 21.06 0.65 -2.52
CA ARG A 401 21.69 0.86 -1.21
C ARG A 401 20.67 0.72 -0.09
N VAL A 402 19.44 1.21 -0.27
CA VAL A 402 18.35 1.04 0.71
C VAL A 402 18.09 -0.42 0.99
N VAL A 403 17.89 -1.25 -0.04
CA VAL A 403 17.57 -2.68 0.15
C VAL A 403 18.75 -3.49 0.68
N ALA A 404 19.99 -3.01 0.50
CA ALA A 404 21.17 -3.60 1.14
C ALA A 404 21.23 -3.29 2.64
N LEU A 405 20.84 -2.08 3.05
CA LEU A 405 20.79 -1.65 4.45
C LEU A 405 19.55 -2.20 5.19
N ARG A 406 18.41 -2.27 4.51
CA ARG A 406 17.09 -2.67 5.02
C ARG A 406 16.37 -3.58 4.02
N PRO A 407 16.76 -4.87 3.94
CA PRO A 407 16.13 -5.82 3.02
C PRO A 407 14.65 -6.12 3.33
N ASP A 408 14.19 -5.75 4.52
CA ASP A 408 12.81 -5.83 4.99
C ASP A 408 11.94 -4.61 4.61
N PHE A 409 12.54 -3.54 4.05
CA PHE A 409 11.80 -2.33 3.69
C PHE A 409 11.15 -2.46 2.29
N GLY A 410 9.89 -2.91 2.28
CA GLY A 410 9.15 -3.26 1.07
C GLY A 410 9.00 -2.13 0.03
N GLU A 411 8.84 -0.88 0.48
CA GLU A 411 8.68 0.28 -0.43
C GLU A 411 9.92 0.50 -1.30
N ALA A 412 11.12 0.26 -0.75
CA ALA A 412 12.35 0.37 -1.51
C ALA A 412 12.44 -0.69 -2.60
N TRP A 413 12.02 -1.93 -2.32
CA TRP A 413 11.94 -2.98 -3.34
C TRP A 413 10.92 -2.65 -4.43
N ALA A 414 9.76 -2.09 -4.06
CA ALA A 414 8.73 -1.68 -5.01
C ALA A 414 9.26 -0.60 -5.96
N ARG A 415 9.87 0.46 -5.42
CA ARG A 415 10.46 1.55 -6.22
C ARG A 415 11.69 1.10 -7.00
N LEU A 416 12.50 0.19 -6.45
CA LEU A 416 13.63 -0.39 -7.15
C LEU A 416 13.14 -1.16 -8.40
N GLY A 417 12.15 -2.04 -8.21
CA GLY A 417 11.46 -2.74 -9.29
C GLY A 417 10.88 -1.82 -10.35
N TYR A 418 10.27 -0.71 -9.92
CA TYR A 418 9.71 0.31 -10.82
C TYR A 418 10.77 0.93 -11.75
N THR A 419 12.04 1.01 -11.35
CA THR A 419 13.12 1.58 -12.18
C THR A 419 13.39 0.83 -13.49
N TRP A 420 12.76 -0.34 -13.69
CA TRP A 420 12.89 -1.14 -14.91
C TRP A 420 11.60 -1.27 -15.73
N THR A 421 10.48 -0.68 -15.31
CA THR A 421 9.18 -0.84 -15.99
C THR A 421 9.17 -0.24 -17.40
N GLY A 422 9.99 0.78 -17.66
CA GLY A 422 10.18 1.37 -19.00
C GLY A 422 11.27 0.72 -19.85
N ALA A 423 11.93 -0.35 -19.37
CA ALA A 423 12.98 -1.00 -20.15
C ALA A 423 12.39 -1.92 -21.24
N GLU A 424 12.96 -1.89 -22.44
CA GLU A 424 12.59 -2.81 -23.53
C GLU A 424 12.79 -4.28 -23.16
N THR A 425 13.80 -4.55 -22.32
CA THR A 425 14.09 -5.90 -21.81
C THR A 425 14.30 -5.83 -20.31
N LEU A 426 13.45 -6.50 -19.52
CA LEU A 426 13.64 -6.53 -18.07
C LEU A 426 14.76 -7.46 -17.66
N SER A 427 15.57 -6.98 -16.72
CA SER A 427 16.54 -7.81 -16.01
C SER A 427 15.83 -8.82 -15.11
N THR A 428 16.43 -9.99 -14.92
CA THR A 428 16.03 -10.94 -13.86
C THR A 428 16.03 -10.30 -12.46
N ASP A 429 16.85 -9.28 -12.24
CA ASP A 429 16.87 -8.53 -10.97
C ASP A 429 15.60 -7.71 -10.77
N ALA A 430 14.98 -7.20 -11.85
CA ALA A 430 13.75 -6.44 -11.78
C ALA A 430 12.58 -7.33 -11.34
N VAL A 431 12.47 -8.52 -11.92
CA VAL A 431 11.48 -9.54 -11.51
C VAL A 431 11.69 -9.91 -10.05
N ARG A 432 12.94 -10.19 -9.62
CA ARG A 432 13.26 -10.53 -8.23
C ARG A 432 12.92 -9.41 -7.24
N ALA A 433 13.16 -8.16 -7.63
CA ALA A 433 12.83 -6.99 -6.82
C ALA A 433 11.31 -6.88 -6.64
N LEU A 434 10.54 -7.02 -7.71
CA LEU A 434 9.07 -6.97 -7.67
C LEU A 434 8.46 -8.18 -6.95
N GLU A 435 9.01 -9.38 -7.09
CA GLU A 435 8.62 -10.57 -6.30
C GLU A 435 8.83 -10.34 -4.80
N THR A 436 9.96 -9.72 -4.43
CA THR A 436 10.26 -9.38 -3.04
C THR A 436 9.34 -8.28 -2.51
N ALA A 437 9.12 -7.23 -3.31
CA ALA A 437 8.17 -6.17 -2.99
C ALA A 437 6.77 -6.74 -2.76
N HIS A 438 6.29 -7.60 -3.65
CA HIS A 438 4.96 -8.20 -3.55
C HIS A 438 4.82 -9.10 -2.30
N ARG A 439 5.87 -9.85 -1.95
CA ARG A 439 5.91 -10.65 -0.72
C ARG A 439 5.83 -9.78 0.55
N LEU A 440 6.51 -8.62 0.55
CA LEU A 440 6.53 -7.70 1.69
C LEU A 440 5.28 -6.79 1.75
N LEU A 441 4.66 -6.52 0.61
CA LEU A 441 3.52 -5.62 0.44
C LEU A 441 2.39 -6.29 -0.36
N PRO A 442 1.79 -7.39 0.15
CA PRO A 442 0.82 -8.19 -0.62
C PRO A 442 -0.50 -7.47 -0.93
N SER A 443 -0.80 -6.37 -0.24
CA SER A 443 -1.99 -5.54 -0.46
C SER A 443 -1.78 -4.40 -1.47
N ARG A 444 -0.53 -4.10 -1.87
CA ARG A 444 -0.23 -3.03 -2.83
C ARG A 444 -0.50 -3.49 -4.26
N MET A 445 -1.61 -3.02 -4.84
CA MET A 445 -2.07 -3.44 -6.16
C MET A 445 -1.18 -2.93 -7.31
N ASP A 446 -0.55 -1.78 -7.13
CA ASP A 446 0.46 -1.26 -8.05
C ASP A 446 1.69 -2.18 -8.14
N VAL A 447 2.12 -2.76 -7.02
CA VAL A 447 3.21 -3.73 -6.98
C VAL A 447 2.82 -5.03 -7.69
N ALA A 448 1.62 -5.56 -7.40
CA ALA A 448 1.11 -6.76 -8.06
C ALA A 448 1.00 -6.56 -9.59
N HIS A 449 0.57 -5.38 -10.01
CA HIS A 449 0.49 -5.02 -11.42
C HIS A 449 1.84 -4.93 -12.12
N ASN A 450 2.79 -4.20 -11.52
CA ASN A 450 4.14 -4.09 -12.08
C ASN A 450 4.80 -5.47 -12.16
N LEU A 451 4.57 -6.35 -11.17
CA LEU A 451 5.03 -7.74 -11.21
C LEU A 451 4.37 -8.54 -12.34
N ALA A 452 3.08 -8.38 -12.59
CA ALA A 452 2.37 -9.05 -13.67
C ALA A 452 2.94 -8.65 -15.06
N ILE A 453 3.19 -7.36 -15.25
CA ILE A 453 3.85 -6.81 -16.44
C ILE A 453 5.26 -7.40 -16.58
N ALA A 454 6.04 -7.38 -15.49
CA ALA A 454 7.40 -7.92 -15.49
C ALA A 454 7.44 -9.42 -15.82
N TYR A 455 6.49 -10.22 -15.31
CA TYR A 455 6.37 -11.63 -15.69
C TYR A 455 6.03 -11.81 -17.16
N ALA A 456 5.16 -10.97 -17.73
CA ALA A 456 4.81 -11.05 -19.14
C ALA A 456 6.04 -10.80 -20.02
N GLN A 457 6.76 -9.71 -19.75
CA GLN A 457 7.98 -9.34 -20.46
C GLN A 457 9.15 -10.33 -20.23
N ALA A 458 9.14 -11.05 -19.11
CA ALA A 458 10.09 -12.12 -18.83
C ALA A 458 9.69 -13.48 -19.44
N GLY A 459 8.63 -13.54 -20.27
CA GLY A 459 8.17 -14.77 -20.91
C GLY A 459 7.56 -15.78 -19.94
N GLN A 460 6.95 -15.33 -18.85
CA GLN A 460 6.30 -16.16 -17.82
C GLN A 460 4.76 -15.97 -17.82
N PRO A 461 4.06 -16.28 -18.93
CA PRO A 461 2.65 -15.92 -19.09
C PRO A 461 1.72 -16.64 -18.11
N GLN A 462 2.08 -17.84 -17.63
CA GLN A 462 1.31 -18.55 -16.62
C GLN A 462 1.28 -17.78 -15.30
N LYS A 463 2.44 -17.29 -14.83
CA LYS A 463 2.51 -16.50 -13.59
C LYS A 463 1.76 -15.18 -13.71
N THR A 464 1.86 -14.52 -14.87
CA THR A 464 1.07 -13.30 -15.12
C THR A 464 -0.42 -13.58 -15.05
N GLY A 465 -0.92 -14.62 -15.73
CA GLY A 465 -2.33 -14.99 -15.72
C GLY A 465 -2.84 -15.32 -14.31
N GLU A 466 -2.08 -16.10 -13.53
CA GLU A 466 -2.42 -16.40 -12.14
C GLU A 466 -2.52 -15.14 -11.27
N LEU A 467 -1.57 -14.22 -11.41
CA LEU A 467 -1.54 -12.98 -10.64
C LEU A 467 -2.70 -12.04 -11.02
N ILE A 468 -3.03 -11.97 -12.32
CA ILE A 468 -4.20 -11.22 -12.80
C ILE A 468 -5.48 -11.76 -12.18
N GLU A 469 -5.75 -13.05 -12.34
CA GLU A 469 -7.05 -13.63 -11.96
C GLU A 469 -7.23 -13.73 -10.44
N ARG A 470 -6.17 -14.05 -9.68
CA ARG A 470 -6.28 -14.22 -8.22
C ARG A 470 -6.24 -12.90 -7.44
N MET A 471 -5.64 -11.86 -8.00
CA MET A 471 -5.38 -10.63 -7.25
C MET A 471 -5.85 -9.38 -7.98
N ILE A 472 -5.35 -9.13 -9.20
CA ILE A 472 -5.59 -7.84 -9.88
C ILE A 472 -7.07 -7.69 -10.26
N ALA A 473 -7.67 -8.70 -10.89
CA ALA A 473 -9.07 -8.66 -11.35
C ALA A 473 -10.09 -8.51 -10.21
N ALA A 474 -9.76 -8.97 -9.02
CA ALA A 474 -10.66 -8.92 -7.87
C ALA A 474 -10.54 -7.63 -7.04
N ARG A 475 -9.39 -6.93 -7.11
CA ARG A 475 -9.02 -5.90 -6.12
C ARG A 475 -8.50 -4.59 -6.71
N ALA A 476 -8.08 -4.56 -7.97
CA ALA A 476 -7.55 -3.37 -8.61
C ALA A 476 -8.59 -2.69 -9.52
N PRO A 477 -8.45 -1.38 -9.80
CA PRO A 477 -9.24 -0.72 -10.84
C PRO A 477 -9.07 -1.39 -12.21
N ASP A 478 -10.10 -1.34 -13.07
CA ASP A 478 -10.12 -2.05 -14.36
C ASP A 478 -8.89 -1.80 -15.24
N HIS A 479 -8.38 -0.57 -15.28
CA HIS A 479 -7.22 -0.22 -16.08
C HIS A 479 -5.95 -1.01 -15.70
N TYR A 480 -5.81 -1.45 -14.44
CA TYR A 480 -4.71 -2.31 -14.00
C TYR A 480 -4.79 -3.70 -14.62
N VAL A 481 -6.01 -4.26 -14.71
CA VAL A 481 -6.29 -5.56 -15.32
C VAL A 481 -6.03 -5.47 -16.82
N GLU A 482 -6.57 -4.44 -17.47
CA GLU A 482 -6.41 -4.19 -18.91
C GLU A 482 -4.94 -4.07 -19.28
N ASN A 483 -4.18 -3.21 -18.58
CA ASN A 483 -2.75 -3.01 -18.86
C ASN A 483 -1.93 -4.30 -18.65
N ALA A 484 -2.22 -5.10 -17.62
CA ALA A 484 -1.52 -6.36 -17.41
C ALA A 484 -1.86 -7.42 -18.48
N ARG A 485 -3.11 -7.47 -18.95
CA ARG A 485 -3.52 -8.34 -20.06
C ARG A 485 -2.91 -7.88 -21.39
N GLU A 486 -2.82 -6.58 -21.64
CA GLU A 486 -2.16 -6.04 -22.83
C GLU A 486 -0.66 -6.37 -22.86
N ALA A 487 0.02 -6.42 -21.71
CA ALA A 487 1.41 -6.85 -21.64
C ALA A 487 1.61 -8.31 -22.10
N LEU A 488 0.67 -9.22 -21.80
CA LEU A 488 0.68 -10.59 -22.34
C LEU A 488 0.51 -10.61 -23.84
N LEU A 489 -0.44 -9.82 -24.35
CA LEU A 489 -0.73 -9.73 -25.78
C LEU A 489 0.45 -9.13 -26.57
N GLU A 490 1.23 -8.24 -25.97
CA GLU A 490 2.46 -7.70 -26.56
C GLU A 490 3.54 -8.78 -26.71
N GLU A 491 3.68 -9.68 -25.74
CA GLU A 491 4.63 -10.80 -25.83
C GLU A 491 4.21 -11.81 -26.90
N ASP A 492 2.92 -12.13 -26.96
CA ASP A 492 2.34 -12.98 -28.01
C ASP A 492 2.55 -12.35 -29.40
N HIS A 493 2.35 -11.03 -29.53
CA HIS A 493 2.61 -10.30 -30.77
C HIS A 493 4.10 -10.39 -31.16
N ARG A 494 5.03 -10.12 -30.24
CA ARG A 494 6.47 -10.23 -30.52
C ARG A 494 6.86 -11.62 -30.98
N ARG A 495 6.34 -12.67 -30.33
CA ARG A 495 6.53 -14.07 -30.74
C ARG A 495 5.99 -14.33 -32.14
N ALA A 496 4.84 -13.76 -32.50
CA ALA A 496 4.28 -13.89 -33.84
C ALA A 496 5.18 -13.23 -34.89
N GLU A 497 5.72 -12.04 -34.62
CA GLU A 497 6.66 -11.36 -35.51
C GLU A 497 7.98 -12.14 -35.69
N GLU A 498 8.49 -12.76 -34.63
CA GLU A 498 9.63 -13.68 -34.77
C GLU A 498 9.32 -14.88 -35.68
N LEU A 499 8.11 -15.44 -35.60
CA LEU A 499 7.68 -16.54 -36.46
C LEU A 499 7.56 -16.09 -37.92
N VAL A 500 7.10 -14.85 -38.17
CA VAL A 500 7.13 -14.25 -39.52
C VAL A 500 8.57 -14.18 -40.03
N GLY A 501 9.51 -13.69 -39.23
CA GLY A 501 10.93 -13.65 -39.58
C GLY A 501 11.53 -15.04 -39.87
N LYS A 502 11.01 -16.09 -39.22
CA LYS A 502 11.37 -17.50 -39.43
C LYS A 502 10.57 -18.18 -40.55
N GLN A 503 9.76 -17.43 -41.31
CA GLN A 503 8.85 -17.92 -42.37
C GLN A 503 7.80 -18.95 -41.91
N LYS A 504 7.51 -19.02 -40.61
CA LYS A 504 6.45 -19.86 -40.03
C LYS A 504 5.11 -19.11 -40.04
N LEU A 505 4.66 -18.77 -41.24
CA LEU A 505 3.58 -17.80 -41.44
C LEU A 505 2.22 -18.28 -40.93
N GLU A 506 1.88 -19.56 -41.06
CA GLU A 506 0.62 -20.10 -40.51
C GLU A 506 0.56 -19.98 -38.98
N GLU A 507 1.63 -20.36 -38.28
CA GLU A 507 1.74 -20.26 -36.82
C GLU A 507 1.65 -18.78 -36.39
N ALA A 508 2.35 -17.90 -37.11
CA ALA A 508 2.32 -16.46 -36.84
C ALA A 508 0.92 -15.86 -37.03
N LEU A 509 0.23 -16.21 -38.12
CA LEU A 509 -1.11 -15.70 -38.43
C LEU A 509 -2.11 -16.05 -37.33
N GLN A 510 -2.07 -17.29 -36.83
CA GLN A 510 -2.96 -17.73 -35.74
C GLN A 510 -2.76 -16.88 -34.48
N ILE A 511 -1.51 -16.59 -34.10
CA ILE A 511 -1.21 -15.77 -32.92
C ILE A 511 -1.64 -14.32 -33.15
N LEU A 512 -1.34 -13.73 -34.32
CA LEU A 512 -1.75 -12.36 -34.64
C LEU A 512 -3.27 -12.16 -34.60
N GLU A 513 -4.04 -13.13 -35.08
CA GLU A 513 -5.51 -13.11 -35.01
C GLU A 513 -6.00 -13.18 -33.56
N GLN A 514 -5.41 -14.04 -32.73
CA GLN A 514 -5.73 -14.12 -31.30
C GLN A 514 -5.42 -12.82 -30.56
N VAL A 515 -4.27 -12.20 -30.84
CA VAL A 515 -3.88 -10.91 -30.25
C VAL A 515 -4.87 -9.81 -30.66
N ARG A 516 -5.20 -9.72 -31.96
CA ARG A 516 -6.18 -8.77 -32.50
C ARG A 516 -7.55 -8.89 -31.82
N ASP A 517 -8.03 -10.11 -31.65
CA ASP A 517 -9.38 -10.37 -31.13
C ASP A 517 -9.47 -10.09 -29.61
N ARG A 518 -8.34 -10.21 -28.90
CA ARG A 518 -8.28 -10.05 -27.44
C ARG A 518 -7.86 -8.67 -26.97
N THR A 519 -7.18 -7.87 -27.80
CA THR A 519 -6.76 -6.52 -27.40
C THR A 519 -7.97 -5.62 -27.21
N GLN A 520 -7.95 -4.82 -26.13
CA GLN A 520 -8.95 -3.79 -25.82
C GLN A 520 -8.58 -2.43 -26.45
N ARG A 521 -7.36 -2.30 -26.99
CA ARG A 521 -6.81 -1.06 -27.54
C ARG A 521 -7.21 -0.86 -29.02
N PRO A 522 -8.08 0.11 -29.36
CA PRO A 522 -8.59 0.28 -30.72
C PRO A 522 -7.51 0.55 -31.78
N GLU A 523 -6.51 1.37 -31.41
CA GLU A 523 -5.37 1.71 -32.28
C GLU A 523 -4.52 0.47 -32.58
N LYS A 524 -4.28 -0.38 -31.56
CA LYS A 524 -3.52 -1.62 -31.72
C LYS A 524 -4.29 -2.64 -32.55
N ARG A 525 -5.61 -2.76 -32.33
CA ARG A 525 -6.49 -3.62 -33.15
C ARG A 525 -6.40 -3.24 -34.62
N THR A 526 -6.47 -1.94 -34.93
CA THR A 526 -6.37 -1.43 -36.33
C THR A 526 -5.03 -1.79 -36.96
N ALA A 527 -3.93 -1.63 -36.23
CA ALA A 527 -2.60 -2.01 -36.72
C ALA A 527 -2.49 -3.52 -36.95
N LEU A 528 -3.05 -4.33 -36.05
CA LEU A 528 -3.08 -5.78 -36.17
C LEU A 528 -3.97 -6.26 -37.32
N ASP A 529 -5.08 -5.59 -37.63
CA ASP A 529 -5.90 -5.90 -38.81
C ASP A 529 -5.10 -5.79 -40.11
N ALA A 530 -4.33 -4.70 -40.26
CA ALA A 530 -3.46 -4.51 -41.41
C ALA A 530 -2.36 -5.59 -41.46
N ARG A 531 -1.71 -5.88 -40.32
CA ARG A 531 -0.65 -6.89 -40.24
C ARG A 531 -1.14 -8.31 -40.53
N VAL A 532 -2.31 -8.68 -40.01
CA VAL A 532 -2.99 -9.95 -40.29
C VAL A 532 -3.31 -10.07 -41.78
N ALA A 533 -3.84 -9.00 -42.39
CA ALA A 533 -4.14 -9.01 -43.83
C ALA A 533 -2.88 -9.18 -44.69
N GLU A 534 -1.77 -8.54 -44.32
CA GLU A 534 -0.47 -8.68 -44.98
C GLU A 534 0.05 -10.13 -44.90
N VAL A 535 0.17 -10.69 -43.70
CA VAL A 535 0.68 -12.06 -43.50
C VAL A 535 -0.21 -13.08 -44.20
N ARG A 536 -1.54 -12.90 -44.15
CA ARG A 536 -2.49 -13.73 -44.89
C ARG A 536 -2.30 -13.63 -46.40
N GLY A 537 -2.06 -12.43 -46.92
CA GLY A 537 -1.79 -12.23 -48.34
C GLY A 537 -0.51 -12.94 -48.81
N VAL A 538 0.56 -12.91 -48.01
CA VAL A 538 1.79 -13.65 -48.29
C VAL A 538 1.55 -15.16 -48.29
N LEU A 539 0.78 -15.67 -47.33
CA LEU A 539 0.39 -17.07 -47.27
C LEU A 539 -0.42 -17.51 -48.50
N GLU A 540 -1.42 -16.72 -48.89
CA GLU A 540 -2.23 -16.96 -50.09
C GLU A 540 -1.33 -16.97 -51.35
N PHE A 541 -0.39 -16.02 -51.45
CA PHE A 541 0.58 -15.96 -52.55
C PHE A 541 1.50 -17.19 -52.60
N ASN A 542 2.09 -17.58 -51.46
CA ASN A 542 3.01 -18.72 -51.38
C ASN A 542 2.30 -20.03 -51.75
N ARG A 543 1.09 -20.24 -51.21
CA ARG A 543 0.28 -21.42 -51.57
C ARG A 543 -0.04 -21.47 -53.06
N PHE A 544 -0.37 -20.32 -53.66
CA PHE A 544 -0.59 -20.25 -55.10
C PHE A 544 0.68 -20.59 -55.88
N ALA A 545 1.81 -19.96 -55.53
CA ALA A 545 3.08 -20.17 -56.22
C ALA A 545 3.56 -21.63 -56.12
N ASP A 546 3.44 -22.25 -54.95
CA ASP A 546 3.82 -23.65 -54.73
C ASP A 546 2.95 -24.61 -55.55
N GLY A 547 1.63 -24.40 -55.53
CA GLY A 547 0.70 -25.18 -56.33
C GLY A 547 0.93 -25.01 -57.83
N TYR A 548 1.12 -23.78 -58.29
CA TYR A 548 1.41 -23.49 -59.70
C TYR A 548 2.73 -24.13 -60.15
N ASN A 549 3.79 -24.00 -59.34
CA ASN A 549 5.08 -24.62 -59.60
C ASN A 549 5.00 -26.16 -59.62
N GLU A 550 4.19 -26.76 -58.76
CA GLU A 550 3.94 -28.20 -58.80
C GLU A 550 3.22 -28.63 -60.07
N ALA A 551 2.20 -27.90 -60.50
CA ALA A 551 1.53 -28.16 -61.77
C ALA A 551 2.50 -28.07 -62.96
N VAL A 552 3.40 -27.07 -62.96
CA VAL A 552 4.46 -26.95 -63.97
C VAL A 552 5.40 -28.15 -63.94
N ARG A 553 5.82 -28.60 -62.75
CA ARG A 553 6.66 -29.80 -62.61
C ARG A 553 5.98 -31.07 -63.13
N LEU A 554 4.70 -31.27 -62.83
CA LEU A 554 3.90 -32.41 -63.31
C LEU A 554 3.75 -32.37 -64.84
N ALA A 555 3.43 -31.21 -65.39
CA ALA A 555 3.32 -31.01 -66.84
C ALA A 555 4.63 -31.31 -67.57
N ASN A 556 5.76 -30.82 -67.05
CA ASN A 556 7.09 -31.07 -67.62
C ASN A 556 7.50 -32.55 -67.59
N ARG A 557 6.95 -33.34 -66.66
CA ARG A 557 7.14 -34.80 -66.58
C ARG A 557 6.14 -35.60 -67.42
N GLY A 558 5.22 -34.93 -68.12
CA GLY A 558 4.18 -35.55 -68.95
C GLY A 558 2.91 -35.95 -68.19
N ASP A 559 2.82 -35.71 -66.87
CA ASP A 559 1.60 -35.95 -66.09
C ASP A 559 0.62 -34.78 -66.21
N ARG A 560 -0.06 -34.72 -67.37
CA ARG A 560 -1.02 -33.66 -67.69
C ARG A 560 -2.26 -33.71 -66.80
N LYS A 561 -2.74 -34.91 -66.46
CA LYS A 561 -3.92 -35.08 -65.59
C LYS A 561 -3.64 -34.58 -64.18
N GLY A 562 -2.45 -34.89 -63.63
CA GLY A 562 -2.01 -34.37 -62.34
C GLY A 562 -1.88 -32.85 -62.34
N ALA A 563 -1.26 -32.26 -63.37
CA ALA A 563 -1.12 -30.81 -63.50
C ALA A 563 -2.47 -30.07 -63.54
N ILE A 564 -3.45 -30.59 -64.31
CA ILE A 564 -4.81 -30.04 -64.37
C ILE A 564 -5.50 -30.10 -63.01
N ALA A 565 -5.40 -31.24 -62.31
CA ALA A 565 -6.02 -31.43 -60.99
C ALA A 565 -5.45 -30.46 -59.92
N VAL A 566 -4.20 -30.02 -60.07
CA VAL A 566 -3.59 -29.01 -59.19
C VAL A 566 -3.98 -27.58 -59.60
N LEU A 567 -4.09 -27.28 -60.90
CA LEU A 567 -4.41 -25.94 -61.41
C LEU A 567 -5.89 -25.55 -61.26
N GLU A 568 -6.82 -26.49 -61.42
CA GLU A 568 -8.27 -26.23 -61.33
C GLU A 568 -8.65 -25.53 -60.01
N PRO A 569 -8.28 -26.06 -58.83
CA PRO A 569 -8.58 -25.39 -57.56
C PRO A 569 -7.87 -24.03 -57.42
N LEU A 570 -6.66 -23.87 -57.97
CA LEU A 570 -5.90 -22.63 -57.86
C LEU A 570 -6.56 -21.46 -58.60
N VAL A 571 -7.15 -21.74 -59.78
CA VAL A 571 -7.92 -20.75 -60.55
C VAL A 571 -9.15 -20.28 -59.78
N GLU A 572 -9.83 -21.21 -59.11
CA GLU A 572 -11.08 -20.92 -58.39
C GLU A 572 -10.85 -20.21 -57.07
N THR A 573 -9.73 -20.49 -56.40
CA THR A 573 -9.47 -20.02 -55.03
C THR A 573 -8.63 -18.75 -54.95
N THR A 574 -7.82 -18.43 -55.97
CA THR A 574 -6.99 -17.21 -55.92
C THR A 574 -7.82 -15.93 -56.10
N LYS A 575 -7.57 -14.96 -55.23
CA LYS A 575 -8.20 -13.62 -55.30
C LYS A 575 -7.42 -12.65 -56.18
N ASN A 576 -6.19 -13.01 -56.58
CA ASN A 576 -5.37 -12.16 -57.42
C ASN A 576 -5.73 -12.39 -58.90
N PRO A 577 -6.21 -11.37 -59.62
CA PRO A 577 -6.69 -11.52 -60.99
C PRO A 577 -5.58 -11.90 -61.98
N ASP A 578 -4.33 -11.48 -61.74
CA ASP A 578 -3.20 -11.81 -62.60
C ASP A 578 -2.79 -13.27 -62.40
N GLN A 579 -2.72 -13.74 -61.15
CA GLN A 579 -2.50 -15.15 -60.83
C GLN A 579 -3.60 -16.04 -61.42
N ALA A 580 -4.87 -15.63 -61.27
CA ALA A 580 -6.01 -16.36 -61.82
C ALA A 580 -5.96 -16.44 -63.35
N ARG A 581 -5.51 -15.37 -64.03
CA ARG A 581 -5.33 -15.34 -65.48
C ARG A 581 -4.19 -16.28 -65.90
N GLN A 582 -3.03 -16.18 -65.27
CA GLN A 582 -1.86 -17.02 -65.56
C GLN A 582 -2.13 -18.51 -65.36
N ALA A 583 -2.85 -18.88 -64.29
CA ALA A 583 -3.26 -20.26 -64.04
C ALA A 583 -4.28 -20.76 -65.07
N ARG A 584 -5.21 -19.91 -65.51
CA ARG A 584 -6.18 -20.24 -66.57
C ARG A 584 -5.53 -20.51 -67.91
N GLU A 585 -4.62 -19.63 -68.33
CA GLU A 585 -3.90 -19.79 -69.60
C GLU A 585 -3.14 -21.13 -69.66
N MET A 586 -2.48 -21.51 -68.56
CA MET A 586 -1.80 -22.80 -68.48
C MET A 586 -2.78 -23.98 -68.44
N LEU A 587 -3.89 -23.85 -67.71
CA LEU A 587 -4.92 -24.88 -67.60
C LEU A 587 -5.55 -25.18 -68.97
N ASP A 588 -5.86 -24.14 -69.75
CA ASP A 588 -6.44 -24.28 -71.09
C ASP A 588 -5.46 -24.93 -72.06
N ALA A 589 -4.19 -24.51 -72.05
CA ALA A 589 -3.14 -25.13 -72.87
C ALA A 589 -2.95 -26.62 -72.57
N LEU A 590 -3.04 -27.03 -71.29
CA LEU A 590 -2.96 -28.43 -70.90
C LEU A 590 -4.17 -29.25 -71.34
N ARG A 591 -5.37 -28.66 -71.32
CA ARG A 591 -6.63 -29.31 -71.75
C ARG A 591 -6.67 -29.50 -73.27
N GLU A 592 -6.23 -28.52 -74.04
CA GLU A 592 -6.10 -28.64 -75.51
C GLU A 592 -5.19 -29.82 -75.88
N LEU A 593 -4.00 -29.88 -75.28
CA LEU A 593 -3.04 -30.98 -75.48
C LEU A 593 -3.55 -32.35 -74.99
N GLN A 594 -4.58 -32.40 -74.14
CA GLN A 594 -5.22 -33.64 -73.70
C GLN A 594 -6.32 -34.11 -74.67
N GLY A 595 -6.96 -33.19 -75.39
CA GLY A 595 -7.98 -33.46 -76.39
C GLY A 595 -7.44 -33.89 -77.76
N GLU A 596 -6.16 -33.65 -78.05
CA GLU A 596 -5.48 -34.04 -79.31
C GLU A 596 -5.03 -35.52 -79.36
N ARG A 597 -5.74 -36.46 -78.72
CA ARG A 597 -5.43 -37.90 -78.76
C ARG A 597 -6.40 -38.73 -79.57
#